data_AF-A0A428I8X0-F1
#
_entry.id   AF-A0A428I8X0-F1
#
_cell.length_a   1.000
_cell.length_b   1.000
_cell.length_c   1.000
_cell.angle_alpha   90.00
_cell.angle_beta   90.00
_cell.angle_gamma   90.00
#
_symmetry.space_group_name_H-M   'P 1'
#
loop_
_entity.id
_entity.type
_entity.pdbx_description
1 polymer ?
#
loop_
_entity_poly.entity_id
_entity_poly.type
_entity_poly.pdbx_seq_one_letter_code
_entity_poly.pdbx_strand_id
1 'polypeptide(L)'
;MSKVIDITEKLNFEENPKLKIKDAEIEVNTDATTVLTLMQTIGDEEGTPSAKKMMEMFELIFPENSRKTLDEMRLNFADLTTVIEAAMTLVMGEEEAGEQ
;
A
#
# COMPACT_ATOMS: atom_id res chain seq x y z
N MET A 1 16.25 29.05 -25.25
CA MET A 1 17.18 28.35 -24.34
C MET A 1 16.34 27.55 -23.36
N SER A 2 16.49 26.23 -23.33
CA SER A 2 15.78 25.39 -22.36
C SER A 2 16.62 25.31 -21.08
N LYS A 3 16.03 25.69 -19.94
CA LYS A 3 16.69 25.59 -18.63
C LYS A 3 16.52 24.17 -18.11
N VAL A 4 17.63 23.50 -17.80
CA VAL A 4 17.64 22.22 -17.10
C VAL A 4 17.84 22.50 -15.61
N ILE A 5 17.02 21.89 -14.76
CA ILE A 5 17.09 22.00 -13.30
C ILE A 5 17.22 20.57 -12.76
N ASP A 6 18.26 20.30 -11.97
CA ASP A 6 18.43 19.05 -11.24
C ASP A 6 17.59 19.07 -9.96
N ILE A 7 16.82 18.00 -9.72
CA ILE A 7 15.97 17.84 -8.54
C ILE A 7 16.28 16.54 -7.78
N THR A 8 17.36 15.82 -8.11
CA THR A 8 17.70 14.52 -7.51
C THR A 8 17.68 14.57 -5.98
N GLU A 9 18.30 15.61 -5.41
CA GLU A 9 18.37 15.84 -3.96
C GLU A 9 17.01 16.18 -3.30
N LYS A 10 15.96 16.41 -4.09
CA LYS A 10 14.60 16.67 -3.61
C LYS A 10 13.73 15.41 -3.60
N LEU A 11 14.21 14.32 -4.18
CA LEU A 11 13.48 13.06 -4.29
C LEU A 11 13.88 12.14 -3.14
N ASN A 12 12.92 11.33 -2.70
CA ASN A 12 13.19 10.23 -1.78
C ASN A 12 13.37 8.94 -2.59
N PHE A 13 14.51 8.28 -2.40
CA PHE A 13 14.83 6.98 -3.02
C PHE A 13 14.85 5.84 -1.99
N GLU A 14 14.25 6.05 -0.81
CA GLU A 14 14.11 5.03 0.23
C GLU A 14 13.39 3.78 -0.28
N GLU A 15 13.72 2.64 0.32
CA GLU A 15 13.11 1.36 0.03
C GLU A 15 11.63 1.36 0.44
N ASN A 16 10.84 0.53 -0.24
CA ASN A 16 9.44 0.29 0.09
C ASN A 16 9.28 -0.05 1.59
N PRO A 17 8.29 0.54 2.29
CA PRO A 17 8.06 0.23 3.68
C PRO A 17 7.49 -1.19 3.84
N LYS A 18 7.52 -1.70 5.07
CA LYS A 18 7.10 -3.07 5.39
C LYS A 18 6.10 -3.07 6.55
N LEU A 19 5.05 -3.89 6.43
CA LEU A 19 4.21 -4.26 7.55
C LEU A 19 4.84 -5.41 8.33
N LYS A 20 4.77 -5.35 9.66
CA LYS A 20 5.21 -6.44 10.52
C LYS A 20 4.00 -7.26 10.99
N ILE A 21 3.99 -8.56 10.67
CA ILE A 21 2.97 -9.51 11.12
C ILE A 21 3.67 -10.68 11.81
N LYS A 22 3.60 -10.71 13.15
CA LYS A 22 4.39 -11.63 13.99
C LYS A 22 5.89 -11.50 13.69
N ASP A 23 6.50 -12.56 13.16
CA ASP A 23 7.92 -12.64 12.79
C ASP A 23 8.16 -12.38 11.29
N ALA A 24 7.10 -12.14 10.52
CA ALA A 24 7.20 -11.87 9.08
C ALA A 24 7.18 -10.36 8.80
N GLU A 25 7.98 -9.95 7.83
CA GLU A 25 7.94 -8.61 7.25
C GLU A 25 7.32 -8.70 5.85
N ILE A 26 6.30 -7.90 5.60
CA ILE A 26 5.54 -7.86 4.36
C ILE A 26 5.83 -6.51 3.69
N GLU A 27 6.59 -6.53 2.60
CA GLU A 27 6.87 -5.33 1.81
C GLU A 27 5.59 -4.80 1.16
N VAL A 28 5.48 -3.47 1.08
CA VAL A 28 4.35 -2.73 0.53
C VAL A 28 4.85 -1.78 -0.55
N ASN A 29 4.28 -1.87 -1.76
CA ASN A 29 4.60 -0.97 -2.86
C ASN A 29 4.06 0.44 -2.58
N THR A 30 4.95 1.43 -2.51
CA THR A 30 4.59 2.85 -2.30
C THR A 30 4.95 3.74 -3.48
N ASP A 31 5.19 3.16 -4.66
CA ASP A 31 5.47 3.96 -5.84
C ASP A 31 4.25 4.82 -6.24
N ALA A 32 4.52 5.98 -6.86
CA ALA A 32 3.47 6.93 -7.20
C ALA A 32 2.37 6.33 -8.11
N THR A 33 2.70 5.34 -8.95
CA THR A 33 1.70 4.70 -9.83
C THR A 33 0.75 3.83 -9.02
N THR A 34 1.28 3.09 -8.05
CA THR A 34 0.50 2.32 -7.08
C THR A 34 -0.43 3.23 -6.28
N VAL A 35 0.07 4.32 -5.71
CA VAL A 35 -0.73 5.28 -4.93
C VAL A 35 -1.87 5.87 -5.78
N LEU A 36 -1.55 6.36 -6.98
CA LEU A 36 -2.55 6.97 -7.88
C LEU A 36 -3.61 5.97 -8.33
N THR A 37 -3.21 4.74 -8.64
CA THR A 37 -4.15 3.68 -9.04
C THR A 37 -5.05 3.31 -7.86
N LEU A 38 -4.50 3.22 -6.65
CA LEU A 38 -5.27 2.94 -5.45
C LEU A 38 -6.33 4.03 -5.18
N MET A 39 -5.96 5.31 -5.27
CA MET A 39 -6.90 6.43 -5.16
C MET A 39 -8.03 6.34 -6.20
N GLN A 40 -7.71 5.95 -7.45
CA GLN A 40 -8.72 5.74 -8.49
C GLN A 40 -9.64 4.54 -8.21
N THR A 41 -9.09 3.44 -7.68
CA THR A 41 -9.83 2.21 -7.39
C THR A 41 -10.83 2.41 -6.25
N ILE A 42 -10.44 3.15 -5.21
CA ILE A 42 -11.35 3.55 -4.12
C ILE A 42 -12.41 4.49 -4.68
N GLY A 43 -12.00 5.51 -5.44
CA GLY A 43 -12.89 6.55 -5.96
C GLY A 43 -13.51 7.38 -4.83
N ASP A 44 -14.61 8.09 -5.13
CA ASP A 44 -15.38 8.86 -4.14
C ASP A 44 -16.46 7.99 -3.44
N GLU A 45 -16.37 6.66 -3.52
CA GLU A 45 -17.40 5.77 -2.99
C GLU A 45 -17.28 5.59 -1.47
N GLU A 46 -18.31 5.99 -0.72
CA GLU A 46 -18.43 5.70 0.71
C GLU A 46 -18.83 4.23 0.95
N GLY A 47 -18.03 3.51 1.74
CA GLY A 47 -18.32 2.15 2.21
C GLY A 47 -17.19 1.15 1.97
N THR A 48 -17.39 -0.10 2.40
CA THR A 48 -16.41 -1.17 2.20
C THR A 48 -16.25 -1.49 0.71
N PRO A 49 -15.03 -1.53 0.16
CA PRO A 49 -14.80 -1.90 -1.23
C PRO A 49 -15.37 -3.29 -1.54
N SER A 50 -15.89 -3.47 -2.76
CA SER A 50 -16.31 -4.80 -3.21
C SER A 50 -15.14 -5.81 -3.16
N ALA A 51 -15.44 -7.10 -3.01
CA ALA A 51 -14.40 -8.14 -2.98
C ALA A 51 -13.47 -8.10 -4.20
N LYS A 52 -13.99 -7.71 -5.38
CA LYS A 52 -13.18 -7.53 -6.58
C LYS A 52 -12.18 -6.38 -6.43
N LYS A 53 -12.64 -5.21 -5.95
CA LYS A 53 -11.76 -4.07 -5.67
C LYS A 53 -10.71 -4.42 -4.63
N MET A 54 -11.09 -5.11 -3.56
CA MET A 54 -10.15 -5.59 -2.53
C MET A 54 -9.04 -6.46 -3.11
N MET A 55 -9.35 -7.36 -4.05
CA MET A 55 -8.35 -8.17 -4.74
C MET A 55 -7.43 -7.32 -5.62
N GLU A 56 -7.98 -6.38 -6.40
CA GLU A 56 -7.18 -5.47 -7.23
C GLU A 56 -6.20 -4.65 -6.38
N MET A 57 -6.66 -4.17 -5.21
CA MET A 57 -5.85 -3.43 -4.26
C MET A 57 -4.78 -4.32 -3.63
N PHE A 58 -5.11 -5.55 -3.24
CA PHE A 58 -4.15 -6.53 -2.74
C PHE A 58 -3.03 -6.82 -3.74
N GLU A 59 -3.36 -7.01 -5.01
CA GLU A 59 -2.36 -7.27 -6.07
C GLU A 59 -1.47 -6.07 -6.37
N LEU A 60 -2.00 -4.87 -6.23
CA LEU A 60 -1.31 -3.62 -6.49
C LEU A 60 -0.33 -3.27 -5.34
N ILE A 61 -0.82 -3.35 -4.11
CA ILE A 61 -0.11 -2.94 -2.90
C ILE A 61 1.00 -3.94 -2.54
N PHE A 62 0.75 -5.24 -2.72
CA PHE A 62 1.69 -6.27 -2.27
C PHE A 62 2.47 -6.86 -3.46
N PRO A 63 3.81 -6.76 -3.47
CA PRO A 63 4.63 -7.44 -4.46
C PRO A 63 4.49 -8.97 -4.34
N GLU A 64 4.92 -9.71 -5.37
CA GLU A 64 4.69 -11.16 -5.48
C GLU A 64 5.24 -11.96 -4.28
N ASN A 65 6.41 -11.58 -3.77
CA ASN A 65 7.01 -12.16 -2.56
C ASN A 65 6.09 -11.97 -1.34
N SER A 66 5.63 -10.74 -1.09
CA SER A 66 4.71 -10.42 0.02
C SER A 66 3.41 -11.20 -0.08
N ARG A 67 2.82 -11.30 -1.28
CA ARG A 67 1.58 -12.06 -1.50
C ARG A 67 1.74 -13.54 -1.17
N LYS A 68 2.85 -14.15 -1.60
CA LYS A 68 3.15 -15.56 -1.24
C LYS A 68 3.22 -15.77 0.26
N THR A 69 3.89 -14.88 0.99
CA THR A 69 3.97 -14.96 2.46
C THR A 69 2.60 -14.79 3.10
N LEU A 70 1.76 -13.87 2.61
CA LEU A 70 0.38 -13.67 3.10
C LEU A 70 -0.52 -14.90 2.82
N ASP A 71 -0.37 -15.54 1.67
CA ASP A 71 -1.09 -16.78 1.34
C ASP A 71 -0.72 -17.94 2.28
N GLU A 72 0.56 -18.06 2.63
CA GLU A 72 1.06 -19.07 3.57
C GLU A 72 0.52 -18.88 4.99
N MET A 73 0.23 -17.64 5.39
CA MET A 73 -0.38 -17.33 6.68
C MET A 73 -1.83 -17.83 6.80
N ARG A 74 -2.50 -18.10 5.67
CA ARG A 74 -3.90 -18.56 5.63
C ARG A 74 -4.84 -17.69 6.47
N LEU A 75 -4.69 -16.37 6.34
CA LEU A 75 -5.53 -15.39 7.01
C LEU A 75 -7.00 -15.61 6.61
N ASN A 76 -7.91 -15.44 7.57
CA ASN A 76 -9.32 -15.35 7.22
C ASN A 76 -9.61 -14.01 6.51
N PHE A 77 -10.78 -13.88 5.91
CA PHE A 77 -11.12 -12.69 5.13
C PHE A 77 -11.07 -11.38 5.93
N ALA A 78 -11.46 -11.40 7.21
CA ALA A 78 -11.43 -10.22 8.07
C ALA A 78 -9.98 -9.81 8.39
N ASP A 79 -9.12 -10.77 8.69
CA ASP A 79 -7.70 -10.54 8.96
C ASP A 79 -6.99 -10.01 7.69
N LEU A 80 -7.27 -10.60 6.52
CA LEU A 80 -6.71 -10.14 5.25
C LEU A 80 -7.16 -8.71 4.91
N THR A 81 -8.43 -8.40 5.16
CA THR A 81 -8.98 -7.04 5.00
C THR A 81 -8.22 -6.05 5.87
N THR A 82 -7.96 -6.39 7.13
CA THR A 82 -7.18 -5.57 8.07
C THR A 82 -5.76 -5.31 7.54
N VAL A 83 -5.12 -6.33 6.96
CA VAL A 83 -3.78 -6.19 6.37
C VAL A 83 -3.78 -5.25 5.16
N ILE A 84 -4.80 -5.35 4.29
CA ILE A 84 -4.96 -4.45 3.14
C ILE A 84 -5.18 -3.01 3.62
N GLU A 85 -6.05 -2.79 4.61
CA GLU A 85 -6.33 -1.47 5.19
C GLU A 85 -5.10 -0.83 5.83
N ALA A 86 -4.32 -1.61 6.60
CA ALA A 86 -3.07 -1.13 7.18
C ALA A 86 -2.05 -0.72 6.09
N ALA A 87 -1.95 -1.50 5.01
CA ALA A 87 -1.07 -1.15 3.89
C ALA A 87 -1.56 0.06 3.12
N MET A 88 -2.88 0.23 2.93
CA MET A 88 -3.43 1.44 2.30
C MET A 88 -3.07 2.69 3.09
N THR A 89 -3.25 2.66 4.40
CA THR A 89 -2.93 3.76 5.32
C THR A 89 -1.46 4.16 5.16
N LEU A 90 -0.58 3.16 5.15
CA LEU A 90 0.86 3.33 4.93
C LEU A 90 1.20 3.95 3.56
N VAL A 91 0.50 3.52 2.49
CA VAL A 91 0.74 3.97 1.10
C VAL A 91 0.19 5.36 0.84
N MET A 92 -0.99 5.68 1.39
CA MET A 92 -1.65 6.98 1.19
C MET A 92 -1.02 8.08 2.03
N GLY A 93 -0.14 7.74 2.97
CA GLY A 93 0.45 8.71 3.89
C GLY A 93 -0.59 9.33 4.82
N GLU A 94 -1.73 8.66 5.03
CA GLU A 94 -2.60 8.97 6.14
C GLU A 94 -1.86 8.46 7.38
N GLU A 95 -1.05 9.32 7.99
CA GLU A 95 -0.62 9.11 9.36
C GLU A 95 -1.89 8.83 10.16
N GLU A 96 -1.94 7.72 10.92
CA GLU A 96 -2.83 7.69 12.06
C GLU A 96 -2.62 9.03 12.76
N ALA A 97 -3.69 9.82 12.88
CA ALA A 97 -3.72 10.99 13.74
C ALA A 97 -3.51 10.48 15.18
N GLY A 98 -2.25 10.17 15.49
CA GLY A 98 -1.79 9.79 16.80
C GLY A 98 -1.93 11.02 17.67
N GLU A 99 -2.93 10.95 18.53
CA GLU A 99 -3.23 11.90 19.60
C GLU A 99 -1.93 12.47 20.23
N GLN A 100 -1.81 13.79 20.26
CA GLN A 100 -0.99 14.52 21.23
C GLN A 100 -1.89 15.36 22.13
#